data_AF-A0A2D8VEI6-F1
#
_entry.id   AF-A0A2D8VEI6-F1
#
_cell.length_a   1.000
_cell.length_b   1.000
_cell.length_c   1.000
_cell.angle_alpha   90.00
_cell.angle_beta   90.00
_cell.angle_gamma   90.00
#
_symmetry.space_group_name_H-M   'P 1'
#
loop_
_entity.id
_entity.type
_entity.pdbx_description
1 polymer ?
#
loop_
_entity_poly.entity_id
_entity_poly.type
_entity_poly.pdbx_seq_one_letter_code
_entity_poly.pdbx_strand_id
1 'polypeptide(L)' 'VVVLAASKKFEVLARMELDEKTFATPAVANGVMYLRTQSRLYSVGKAW' A
#
# COMPACT_ATOMS: atom_id res chain seq x y z
N VAL A 1 5.71 -0.73 -4.95
CA VAL A 1 4.63 0.19 -4.51
C VAL A 1 5.23 1.41 -3.83
N VAL A 2 4.62 2.58 -4.02
CA VAL A 2 5.01 3.84 -3.39
C VAL A 2 3.80 4.43 -2.67
N VAL A 3 3.98 4.80 -1.39
CA VAL A 3 2.97 5.47 -0.58
C VAL A 3 3.32 6.95 -0.52
N LEU A 4 2.38 7.80 -0.91
CA LEU A 4 2.55 9.24 -0.93
C LEU A 4 1.68 9.87 0.17
N ALA A 5 2.16 10.97 0.75
CA ALA A 5 1.34 11.78 1.63
C ALA A 5 0.18 12.40 0.82
N ALA A 6 -1.04 12.35 1.38
CA ALA A 6 -2.21 13.01 0.80
C ALA A 6 -2.15 14.52 1.07
N SER A 7 -1.17 15.20 0.49
CA SER A 7 -0.88 16.62 0.73
C SER A 7 -0.63 17.37 -0.58
N LYS A 8 -0.59 18.71 -0.52
CA LYS A 8 -0.27 19.56 -1.68
C LYS A 8 1.20 19.45 -2.12
N LYS A 9 2.09 19.13 -1.18
CA LYS A 9 3.52 18.95 -1.47
C LYS A 9 3.78 17.48 -1.74
N PHE A 10 4.50 17.21 -2.82
CA PHE A 10 4.93 15.85 -3.11
C PHE A 10 5.87 15.36 -1.99
N GLU A 11 5.48 14.27 -1.34
CA GLU A 11 6.22 13.64 -0.26
C GLU A 11 6.01 12.12 -0.30
N VAL A 12 7.12 11.37 -0.34
CA VAL A 12 7.11 9.90 -0.29
C VAL A 12 7.20 9.46 1.17
N LEU A 13 6.17 8.75 1.63
CA LEU A 13 6.12 8.22 3.00
C LEU A 13 6.78 6.84 3.11
N ALA A 14 6.62 6.00 2.07
CA ALA A 14 7.20 4.67 2.02
C ALA A 14 7.36 4.16 0.59
N ARG A 15 8.32 3.26 0.38
CA ARG A 15 8.48 2.49 -0.85
C ARG A 15 8.84 1.05 -0.49
N MET A 16 8.22 0.10 -1.17
CA MET A 16 8.48 -1.33 -0.99
C MET A 16 8.34 -2.08 -2.32
N GLU A 17 9.18 -3.09 -2.52
CA GLU A 17 9.02 -4.06 -3.61
C GLU A 17 8.02 -5.14 -3.19
N LEU A 18 7.21 -5.60 -4.15
CA LEU A 18 6.20 -6.64 -3.91
C LEU A 18 6.58 -7.98 -4.53
N ASP A 19 7.76 -8.09 -5.17
CA ASP A 19 8.27 -9.25 -5.92
C ASP A 19 7.38 -9.78 -7.06
N GLU A 20 6.19 -9.22 -7.20
CA GLU A 20 5.16 -9.59 -8.17
C GLU A 20 4.42 -8.34 -8.67
N LYS A 21 3.80 -8.46 -9.84
CA LYS A 21 2.91 -7.42 -10.35
C LYS A 21 1.61 -7.36 -9.54
N THR A 22 1.03 -6.17 -9.49
CA THR A 22 -0.32 -5.94 -8.97
C THR A 22 -1.13 -5.17 -10.01
N PHE A 23 -2.40 -5.56 -10.17
CA PHE A 23 -3.35 -4.92 -11.09
C PHE A 23 -4.61 -4.43 -10.35
N ALA A 24 -4.62 -4.54 -9.02
CA ALA A 24 -5.75 -4.19 -8.18
C ALA A 24 -5.57 -2.82 -7.52
N THR A 25 -6.68 -2.14 -7.24
CA THR A 25 -6.68 -0.95 -6.39
C THR A 25 -6.47 -1.36 -4.92
N PRO A 26 -5.54 -0.75 -4.17
CA PRO A 26 -5.38 -1.01 -2.74
C PRO A 26 -6.66 -0.68 -1.96
N ALA A 27 -6.96 -1.47 -0.93
CA ALA A 27 -8.06 -1.19 0.00
C ALA A 27 -7.52 -0.75 1.36
N VAL A 28 -8.22 0.14 2.06
CA VAL A 28 -7.82 0.61 3.40
C VAL A 28 -8.98 0.39 4.38
N ALA A 29 -8.72 -0.27 5.50
CA ALA A 29 -9.67 -0.46 6.58
C ALA A 29 -8.95 -0.50 7.93
N ASN A 30 -9.53 0.10 8.97
CA ASN A 30 -9.00 0.11 10.35
C ASN A 30 -7.50 0.47 10.46
N GLY A 31 -7.03 1.43 9.65
CA GLY A 31 -5.63 1.87 9.67
C GLY A 31 -4.64 0.94 8.98
N VAL A 32 -5.13 -0.08 8.27
CA VAL A 32 -4.32 -1.03 7.51
C VAL A 32 -4.65 -0.92 6.03
N MET A 33 -3.61 -0.82 5.20
CA MET A 33 -3.72 -0.91 3.76
C MET A 33 -3.49 -2.37 3.31
N TYR A 34 -4.38 -2.87 2.47
CA TYR A 34 -4.36 -4.22 1.91
C TYR A 34 -4.05 -4.16 0.42
N LEU A 35 -3.02 -4.89 -0.01
CA LEU A 35 -2.59 -4.96 -1.40
C LEU A 35 -2.54 -6.40 -1.89
N ARG A 36 -3.27 -6.69 -2.95
CA ARG A 36 -3.25 -8.00 -3.60
C ARG A 36 -2.23 -8.00 -4.73
N THR A 37 -1.33 -8.99 -4.75
CA THR A 37 -0.53 -9.37 -5.93
C THR A 37 -1.17 -10.57 -6.61
N GLN A 38 -0.52 -11.15 -7.61
CA GLN A 38 -1.05 -12.35 -8.27
C GLN A 38 -1.24 -13.51 -7.28
N SER A 39 -0.27 -13.76 -6.39
CA SER A 39 -0.31 -14.91 -5.47
C SER A 39 -0.53 -14.57 -4.00
N ARG A 40 -0.30 -13.31 -3.58
CA ARG A 40 -0.26 -12.92 -2.16
C ARG A 40 -1.17 -11.76 -1.82
N LEU A 41 -1.54 -11.65 -0.56
CA LEU A 41 -2.18 -10.48 0.04
C LEU A 41 -1.25 -9.90 1.11
N TYR A 42 -0.88 -8.63 0.96
CA TYR A 42 -0.05 -7.89 1.90
C TYR A 42 -0.93 -7.02 2.80
N SER A 43 -0.60 -6.93 4.09
CA SER A 43 -1.16 -5.95 5.02
C SER A 43 -0.06 -4.99 5.47
N VAL A 44 -0.27 -3.69 5.27
CA VAL A 44 0.71 -2.64 5.61
C VAL A 44 0.07 -1.67 6.60
N GLY A 45 0.63 -1.59 7.80
CA GLY A 45 0.13 -0.76 8.89
C GLY A 45 -0.18 -1.57 10.16
N LYS A 46 -0.65 -0.87 11.18
CA LYS A 46 -1.11 -1.46 12.46
C LYS A 46 -2.57 -1.11 12.64
N ALA A 47 -3.38 -2.12 12.94
CA ALA A 47 -4.79 -1.90 13.25
C ALA A 47 -4.93 -1.06 14.53
N TRP A 48 -5.85 -0.09 14.49
CA TRP A 48 -6.28 0.68 15.66
C TRP A 48 -7.62 0.20 16.19
#